data_AF-A0A8D5ZGG3-F1
#
_entry.id   AF-A0A8D5ZGG3-F1
#
_cell.length_a   1.000
_cell.length_b   1.000
_cell.length_c   1.000
_cell.angle_alpha   90.00
_cell.angle_beta   90.00
_cell.angle_gamma   90.00
#
_symmetry.space_group_name_H-M   'P 1'
#
loop_
_entity.id
_entity.type
_entity.pdbx_description
1 polymer ?
#
loop_
_entity_poly.entity_id
_entity_poly.type
_entity_poly.pdbx_seq_one_letter_code
_entity_poly.pdbx_strand_id
1 'polypeptide(L)'
;MAIVEDSSGPNLESLGKLMFYSQVMKLLISNNFIINNVEYLTPMLEMPIKRKRADFALADSDLNLRLLLEFKESRTETPALDQIVEYSSQVQPSFYGVFAISYRYQASYNINVLLFKNEFDYECLKYINPVIPMGILPVQSPNDLEGIIRDIFKIISSETKGKIDAKSYGLDNEAFYQYELARLLMEYNLNVYPEYEIANFMEVGRSIEGKIDTLLQVGNCYIPIEVKRLKFKSVDWIQLFKYIELLSNRKKFKVPYGVAVNPRDDAVELNIVDNTGRTNSKVKVTLIRKGGIKYLENNDDLNNFIDKISSRCR
;
A
#
# COMPACT_ATOMS: atom_id res chain seq x y z
N MET A 1 28.20 5.80 -26.95
CA MET A 1 26.80 6.04 -26.53
C MET A 1 26.52 5.16 -25.32
N ALA A 2 26.43 5.75 -24.12
CA ALA A 2 25.93 5.01 -22.97
C ALA A 2 24.43 4.74 -23.21
N ILE A 3 24.03 3.47 -23.16
CA ILE A 3 22.62 3.12 -23.14
C ILE A 3 22.10 3.63 -21.80
N VAL A 4 21.36 4.75 -21.81
CA VAL A 4 20.68 5.25 -20.62
C VAL A 4 19.55 4.28 -20.33
N GLU A 5 19.73 3.42 -19.32
CA GLU A 5 18.66 2.54 -18.84
C GLU A 5 17.58 3.39 -18.15
N ASP A 6 16.34 3.17 -18.57
CA ASP A 6 15.13 3.67 -17.92
C ASP A 6 15.05 3.04 -16.52
N SER A 7 15.20 3.84 -15.46
CA SER A 7 15.06 3.35 -14.08
C SER A 7 13.66 3.55 -13.51
N SER A 8 12.68 3.81 -14.35
CA SER A 8 11.30 3.94 -13.89
C SER A 8 10.75 2.56 -13.59
N GLY A 9 10.03 2.44 -12.49
CA GLY A 9 9.63 1.14 -12.02
C GLY A 9 8.71 1.20 -10.82
N PRO A 10 8.12 0.03 -10.48
CA PRO A 10 7.38 -0.09 -9.25
C PRO A 10 8.32 0.10 -8.06
N ASN A 11 7.87 0.86 -7.07
CA ASN A 11 8.50 0.91 -5.77
C ASN A 11 8.22 -0.42 -5.05
N LEU A 12 9.25 -1.25 -4.81
CA LEU A 12 9.04 -2.60 -4.28
C LEU A 12 8.51 -2.60 -2.85
N GLU A 13 8.96 -1.65 -2.04
CA GLU A 13 8.48 -1.47 -0.66
C GLU A 13 6.95 -1.29 -0.64
N SER A 14 6.44 -0.41 -1.51
CA SER A 14 5.00 -0.16 -1.67
C SER A 14 4.25 -1.34 -2.26
N LEU A 15 4.84 -2.08 -3.20
CA LEU A 15 4.24 -3.30 -3.72
C LEU A 15 4.12 -4.36 -2.62
N GLY A 16 5.17 -4.56 -1.81
CA GLY A 16 5.15 -5.44 -0.65
C GLY A 16 4.09 -5.03 0.37
N LYS A 17 3.98 -3.72 0.64
CA LYS A 17 2.92 -3.14 1.49
C LYS A 17 1.52 -3.46 0.95
N LEU A 18 1.29 -3.32 -0.36
CA LEU A 18 0.01 -3.65 -1.00
C LEU A 18 -0.32 -5.15 -0.90
N MET A 19 0.65 -6.03 -1.16
CA MET A 19 0.44 -7.48 -1.08
C MET A 19 0.10 -7.92 0.34
N PHE A 20 0.84 -7.42 1.33
CA PHE A 20 0.58 -7.69 2.75
C PHE A 20 -0.79 -7.16 3.17
N TYR A 21 -1.06 -5.89 2.87
CA TYR A 21 -2.32 -5.21 3.18
C TYR A 21 -3.53 -5.95 2.58
N SER A 22 -3.43 -6.36 1.31
CA SER A 22 -4.48 -7.12 0.63
C SER A 22 -4.83 -8.43 1.35
N GLN A 23 -3.83 -9.21 1.76
CA GLN A 23 -4.07 -10.46 2.49
C GLN A 23 -4.61 -10.23 3.90
N VAL A 24 -4.16 -9.19 4.59
CA VAL A 24 -4.73 -8.79 5.89
C VAL A 24 -6.21 -8.48 5.74
N MET A 25 -6.58 -7.62 4.77
CA MET A 25 -7.97 -7.24 4.54
C MET A 25 -8.83 -8.44 4.14
N LYS A 26 -8.32 -9.33 3.27
CA LYS A 26 -9.00 -10.58 2.91
C LYS A 26 -9.28 -11.46 4.13
N LEU A 27 -8.29 -11.62 5.03
CA LEU A 27 -8.46 -12.41 6.25
C LEU A 27 -9.45 -11.76 7.21
N LEU A 28 -9.36 -10.44 7.41
CA LEU A 28 -10.30 -9.68 8.24
C LEU A 28 -11.73 -9.81 7.72
N ILE A 29 -11.97 -9.51 6.44
CA ILE A 29 -13.31 -9.56 5.84
C ILE A 29 -13.91 -10.97 5.93
N SER A 30 -13.13 -12.00 5.59
CA SER A 30 -13.60 -13.40 5.61
C SER A 30 -13.95 -13.93 7.01
N ASN A 31 -13.41 -13.32 8.07
CA ASN A 31 -13.70 -13.70 9.46
C ASN A 31 -14.64 -12.70 10.17
N ASN A 32 -15.36 -11.85 9.42
CA ASN A 32 -16.17 -10.76 10.00
C ASN A 32 -15.39 -9.91 11.02
N PHE A 33 -14.11 -9.69 10.72
CA PHE A 33 -13.17 -8.85 11.47
C PHE A 33 -12.79 -9.39 12.86
N ILE A 34 -13.24 -10.58 13.22
CA ILE A 34 -12.93 -11.24 14.49
C ILE A 34 -12.00 -12.43 14.21
N ILE A 35 -10.76 -12.34 14.68
CA ILE A 35 -9.76 -13.40 14.51
C ILE A 35 -9.22 -13.77 15.88
N ASN A 36 -9.27 -15.06 16.23
CA ASN A 36 -8.84 -15.57 17.53
C ASN A 36 -9.51 -14.83 18.71
N ASN A 37 -10.82 -14.57 18.60
CA ASN A 37 -11.64 -13.83 19.58
C ASN A 37 -11.25 -12.36 19.79
N VAL A 38 -10.44 -11.77 18.90
CA VAL A 38 -10.11 -10.35 18.91
C VAL A 38 -10.83 -9.69 17.74
N GLU A 39 -11.64 -8.67 18.03
CA GLU A 39 -12.23 -7.81 17.01
C GLU A 39 -11.21 -6.75 16.60
N TYR A 40 -10.86 -6.73 15.31
CA TYR A 40 -9.86 -5.81 14.79
C TYR A 40 -10.49 -4.57 14.19
N LEU A 41 -9.67 -3.52 14.17
CA LEU A 41 -9.92 -2.24 13.56
C LEU A 41 -9.25 -2.14 12.17
N THR A 42 -9.70 -1.19 11.36
CA THR A 42 -9.17 -0.90 10.02
C THR A 42 -7.65 -0.78 10.12
N PRO A 43 -6.87 -1.53 9.31
CA PRO A 43 -5.43 -1.40 9.36
C PRO A 43 -5.01 0.04 9.03
N MET A 44 -4.12 0.60 9.85
CA MET A 44 -3.63 1.95 9.67
C MET A 44 -2.40 1.92 8.76
N LEU A 45 -2.53 2.48 7.57
CA LEU A 45 -1.39 2.74 6.69
C LEU A 45 -0.80 4.11 7.04
N GLU A 46 0.52 4.26 7.02
CA GLU A 46 1.20 5.53 7.35
C GLU A 46 0.78 6.09 8.74
N MET A 47 0.71 5.22 9.75
CA MET A 47 0.28 5.56 11.11
C MET A 47 1.21 6.64 11.72
N PRO A 48 0.68 7.81 12.14
CA PRO A 48 1.50 8.86 12.74
C PRO A 48 2.17 8.43 14.05
N ILE A 49 3.48 8.70 14.16
CA ILE A 49 4.29 8.50 15.36
C ILE A 49 5.06 9.81 15.61
N LYS A 50 4.44 10.73 16.36
CA LYS A 50 4.90 12.12 16.54
C LYS A 50 5.20 12.81 15.20
N ARG A 51 6.48 12.94 14.83
CA ARG A 51 6.95 13.57 13.58
C ARG A 51 7.27 12.57 12.47
N LYS A 52 7.10 11.28 12.75
CA LYS A 52 7.34 10.15 11.84
C LYS A 52 6.03 9.44 11.53
N ARG A 53 6.10 8.45 10.64
CA ARG A 53 4.99 7.57 10.30
C ARG A 53 5.52 6.15 10.20
N ALA A 54 4.82 5.20 10.82
CA ALA A 54 5.05 3.79 10.54
C ALA A 54 4.23 3.38 9.32
N ASP A 55 4.79 2.49 8.51
CA ASP A 55 4.15 2.06 7.27
C ASP A 55 2.79 1.41 7.47
N PHE A 56 2.67 0.58 8.51
CA PHE A 56 1.46 -0.21 8.77
C PHE A 56 1.28 -0.51 10.26
N ALA A 57 0.03 -0.52 10.72
CA ALA A 57 -0.31 -0.95 12.07
C ALA A 57 -1.69 -1.59 12.19
N LEU A 58 -1.85 -2.48 13.17
CA LEU A 58 -3.11 -3.11 13.55
C LEU A 58 -3.46 -2.79 15.00
N ALA A 59 -4.70 -2.42 15.22
CA ALA A 59 -5.29 -2.27 16.55
C ALA A 59 -6.54 -3.14 16.69
N ASP A 60 -6.91 -3.46 17.92
CA ASP A 60 -8.20 -4.07 18.22
C ASP A 60 -9.28 -3.00 18.53
N SER A 61 -10.53 -3.44 18.69
CA SER A 61 -11.69 -2.60 19.00
C SER A 61 -11.55 -1.79 20.29
N ASP A 62 -10.70 -2.22 21.22
CA ASP A 62 -10.40 -1.52 22.48
C ASP A 62 -9.24 -0.51 22.35
N LEU A 63 -8.79 -0.28 21.11
CA LEU A 63 -7.66 0.56 20.71
C LEU A 63 -6.31 0.08 21.26
N ASN A 64 -6.16 -1.21 21.56
CA ASN A 64 -4.85 -1.76 21.88
C ASN A 64 -4.05 -1.96 20.59
N LEU A 65 -2.83 -1.43 20.54
CA LEU A 65 -1.97 -1.59 19.38
C LEU A 65 -1.35 -2.99 19.37
N ARG A 66 -1.80 -3.82 18.43
CA ARG A 66 -1.39 -5.22 18.35
C ARG A 66 -0.09 -5.38 17.58
N LEU A 67 0.03 -4.71 16.45
CA LEU A 67 1.18 -4.80 15.55
C LEU A 67 1.54 -3.44 14.98
N LEU A 68 2.84 -3.15 14.90
CA LEU A 68 3.42 -2.08 14.10
C LEU A 68 4.46 -2.70 13.17
N LEU A 69 4.36 -2.44 11.88
CA LEU A 69 5.21 -3.02 10.84
C LEU A 69 5.89 -1.93 10.01
N GLU A 70 7.19 -2.07 9.75
CA GLU A 70 7.94 -1.24 8.79
C GLU A 70 8.37 -2.10 7.60
N PHE A 71 8.19 -1.55 6.40
CA PHE A 71 8.51 -2.17 5.13
C PHE A 71 9.80 -1.60 4.58
N LYS A 72 10.65 -2.43 3.96
CA LYS A 72 11.82 -1.97 3.22
C LYS A 72 12.06 -2.74 1.94
N GLU A 73 12.39 -2.03 0.87
CA GLU A 73 13.06 -2.64 -0.29
C GLU A 73 14.52 -2.92 0.06
N SER A 74 14.81 -4.14 0.51
CA SER A 74 16.16 -4.53 0.93
C SER A 74 16.33 -6.05 0.94
N ARG A 75 17.57 -6.49 0.78
CA ARG A 75 17.97 -7.89 1.06
C ARG A 75 18.19 -8.17 2.54
N THR A 76 18.31 -7.12 3.36
CA THR A 76 18.56 -7.20 4.81
C THR A 76 17.53 -6.39 5.58
N GLU A 77 17.30 -6.79 6.83
CA GLU A 77 16.25 -6.23 7.69
C GLU A 77 16.73 -4.99 8.47
N THR A 78 18.03 -4.71 8.47
CA THR A 78 18.68 -3.69 9.31
C THR A 78 18.04 -2.30 9.22
N PRO A 79 17.76 -1.73 8.03
CA PRO A 79 17.18 -0.38 7.96
C PRO A 79 15.79 -0.28 8.60
N ALA A 80 14.97 -1.32 8.42
CA ALA A 80 13.64 -1.39 9.03
C ALA A 80 13.73 -1.59 10.55
N LEU A 81 14.67 -2.42 11.01
CA LEU A 81 14.94 -2.60 12.44
C LEU A 81 15.33 -1.29 13.12
N ASP A 82 16.22 -0.51 12.50
CA ASP A 82 16.67 0.77 13.06
C ASP A 82 15.50 1.75 13.26
N GLN A 83 14.58 1.83 12.30
CA GLN A 83 13.37 2.67 12.43
C GLN A 83 12.42 2.16 13.52
N ILE A 84 12.25 0.85 13.61
CA ILE A 84 11.41 0.25 14.64
C ILE A 84 11.98 0.53 16.05
N VAL A 85 13.30 0.41 16.22
CA VAL A 85 14.00 0.76 17.46
C VAL A 85 13.74 2.23 17.81
N GLU A 86 13.71 3.10 16.83
CA GLU A 86 13.39 4.52 17.07
C GLU A 86 11.93 4.72 17.52
N TYR A 87 10.98 4.01 16.89
CA TYR A 87 9.56 4.09 17.25
C TYR A 87 9.27 3.59 18.66
N SER A 88 10.05 2.66 19.19
CA SER A 88 9.77 2.03 20.47
C SER A 88 9.83 2.97 21.68
N SER A 89 10.60 4.05 21.55
CA SER A 89 10.63 5.14 22.53
C SER A 89 9.35 6.00 22.55
N GLN A 90 8.46 5.84 21.56
CA GLN A 90 7.32 6.72 21.32
C GLN A 90 5.97 6.00 21.34
N VAL A 91 5.95 4.74 20.91
CA VAL A 91 4.74 3.91 20.85
C VAL A 91 5.09 2.49 21.26
N GLN A 92 4.18 1.83 21.98
CA GLN A 92 4.39 0.51 22.57
C GLN A 92 3.31 -0.48 22.12
N PRO A 93 3.33 -0.96 20.85
CA PRO A 93 2.52 -2.10 20.43
C PRO A 93 2.83 -3.35 21.23
N SER A 94 2.00 -4.38 21.07
CA SER A 94 2.27 -5.72 21.60
C SER A 94 3.45 -6.35 20.84
N PHE A 95 3.47 -6.16 19.52
CA PHE A 95 4.52 -6.65 18.63
C PHE A 95 5.00 -5.56 17.67
N TYR A 96 6.30 -5.55 17.41
CA TYR A 96 6.88 -4.85 16.27
C TYR A 96 7.23 -5.86 15.19
N GLY A 97 7.28 -5.45 13.93
CA GLY A 97 7.78 -6.31 12.89
C GLY A 97 8.41 -5.59 11.71
N VAL A 98 9.23 -6.34 11.01
CA VAL A 98 9.91 -5.93 9.78
C VAL A 98 9.36 -6.73 8.62
N PHE A 99 9.13 -6.06 7.50
CA PHE A 99 8.85 -6.69 6.21
C PHE A 99 9.90 -6.24 5.21
N ALA A 100 10.81 -7.14 4.82
CA ALA A 100 11.82 -6.88 3.80
C ALA A 100 11.41 -7.56 2.49
N ILE A 101 11.44 -6.82 1.38
CA ILE A 101 11.13 -7.33 0.04
C ILE A 101 12.28 -7.04 -0.91
N SER A 102 12.61 -8.01 -1.77
CA SER A 102 13.61 -7.86 -2.82
C SER A 102 13.26 -8.68 -4.06
N TYR A 103 13.81 -8.30 -5.22
CA TYR A 103 13.66 -9.09 -6.44
C TYR A 103 14.31 -10.47 -6.31
N ARG A 104 13.59 -11.48 -6.81
CA ARG A 104 14.08 -12.81 -7.16
C ARG A 104 14.01 -12.97 -8.68
N TYR A 105 14.78 -13.91 -9.24
CA TYR A 105 14.77 -14.19 -10.69
C TYR A 105 13.35 -14.43 -11.24
N GLN A 106 13.11 -14.05 -12.50
CA GLN A 106 11.86 -14.31 -13.25
C GLN A 106 10.59 -13.71 -12.61
N ALA A 107 10.62 -12.43 -12.22
CA ALA A 107 9.46 -11.70 -11.68
C ALA A 107 8.83 -12.33 -10.43
N SER A 108 9.65 -13.00 -9.61
CA SER A 108 9.29 -13.41 -8.26
C SER A 108 9.96 -12.49 -7.25
N TYR A 109 9.46 -12.48 -6.02
CA TYR A 109 9.98 -11.69 -4.91
C TYR A 109 10.50 -12.61 -3.82
N ASN A 110 11.51 -12.16 -3.11
CA ASN A 110 11.94 -12.71 -1.84
C ASN A 110 11.39 -11.80 -0.74
N ILE A 111 10.59 -12.37 0.16
CA ILE A 111 10.01 -11.65 1.29
C ILE A 111 10.55 -12.27 2.59
N ASN A 112 10.97 -11.42 3.52
CA ASN A 112 11.26 -11.82 4.88
C ASN A 112 10.41 -11.02 5.86
N VAL A 113 9.78 -11.71 6.81
CA VAL A 113 8.95 -11.08 7.85
C VAL A 113 9.47 -11.49 9.22
N LEU A 114 9.90 -10.52 10.01
CA LEU A 114 10.33 -10.76 11.39
C LEU A 114 9.35 -10.10 12.34
N LEU A 115 8.94 -10.83 13.38
CA LEU A 115 8.16 -10.27 14.48
C LEU A 115 8.94 -10.33 15.79
N PHE A 116 8.84 -9.26 16.57
CA PHE A 116 9.48 -9.10 17.86
C PHE A 116 8.42 -8.73 18.90
N LYS A 117 8.50 -9.36 20.08
CA LYS A 117 7.76 -8.85 21.24
C LYS A 117 8.27 -7.46 21.58
N ASN A 118 7.40 -6.67 22.22
CA ASN A 118 7.80 -5.40 22.80
C ASN A 118 8.58 -5.60 24.13
N GLU A 119 9.72 -6.26 24.01
CA GLU A 119 10.73 -6.47 25.05
C GLU A 119 12.09 -6.03 24.47
N PHE A 120 12.61 -4.93 24.99
CA PHE A 120 13.88 -4.34 24.54
C PHE A 120 15.00 -4.66 25.52
N ASP A 121 16.16 -5.03 24.97
CA ASP A 121 17.41 -4.83 25.70
C ASP A 121 17.76 -3.34 25.63
N TYR A 122 17.45 -2.61 26.71
CA TYR A 122 17.70 -1.18 26.81
C TYR A 122 19.18 -0.80 26.77
N GLU A 123 20.09 -1.72 27.08
CA GLU A 123 21.54 -1.47 27.03
C GLU A 123 22.07 -1.58 25.60
N CYS A 124 21.56 -2.56 24.84
CA CYS A 124 22.03 -2.83 23.48
C CYS A 124 21.18 -2.20 22.36
N LEU A 125 20.00 -1.64 22.69
CA LEU A 125 18.98 -1.17 21.73
C LEU A 125 18.65 -2.22 20.65
N LYS A 126 18.70 -3.49 21.02
CA LYS A 126 18.43 -4.64 20.14
C LYS A 126 17.24 -5.42 20.66
N TYR A 127 16.49 -6.02 19.74
CA TYR A 127 15.49 -7.00 20.09
C TYR A 127 16.14 -8.30 20.55
N ILE A 128 15.53 -8.93 21.55
CA ILE A 128 15.72 -10.35 21.82
C ILE A 128 15.15 -11.11 20.61
N ASN A 129 15.80 -12.20 20.20
CA ASN A 129 15.53 -13.00 18.99
C ASN A 129 14.06 -12.94 18.50
N PRO A 130 13.82 -12.83 17.18
CA PRO A 130 12.47 -12.71 16.65
C PRO A 130 11.61 -13.92 17.06
N VAL A 131 10.37 -13.63 17.46
CA VAL A 131 9.35 -14.62 17.84
C VAL A 131 8.91 -15.42 16.62
N ILE A 132 8.93 -14.78 15.44
CA ILE A 132 8.92 -15.46 14.16
C ILE A 132 10.25 -15.17 13.44
N PRO A 133 11.19 -16.12 13.41
CA PRO A 133 12.31 -16.07 12.48
C PRO A 133 11.79 -16.58 11.14
N MET A 134 11.14 -15.74 10.32
CA MET A 134 10.79 -16.25 8.98
C MET A 134 12.06 -16.37 8.13
N GLY A 135 12.11 -17.45 7.37
CA GLY A 135 13.05 -17.60 6.27
C GLY A 135 12.60 -16.76 5.08
N ILE A 136 13.52 -16.54 4.15
CA ILE A 136 13.22 -15.89 2.88
C ILE A 136 12.17 -16.74 2.13
N LEU A 137 10.98 -16.18 1.94
CA LEU A 137 9.88 -16.83 1.25
C LEU A 137 9.80 -16.32 -0.20
N PRO A 138 9.82 -17.22 -1.19
CA PRO A 138 9.57 -16.84 -2.56
C PRO A 138 8.08 -16.58 -2.78
N VAL A 139 7.77 -15.42 -3.31
CA VAL A 139 6.39 -14.96 -3.52
C VAL A 139 6.21 -14.50 -4.96
N GLN A 140 5.12 -14.93 -5.58
CA GLN A 140 4.70 -14.51 -6.92
C GLN A 140 3.36 -13.78 -6.90
N SER A 141 2.54 -13.99 -5.88
CA SER A 141 1.23 -13.37 -5.73
C SER A 141 0.91 -13.04 -4.27
N PRO A 142 -0.05 -12.13 -4.01
CA PRO A 142 -0.52 -11.89 -2.65
C PRO A 142 -0.92 -13.16 -1.89
N ASN A 143 -1.53 -14.15 -2.57
CA ASN A 143 -2.02 -15.38 -1.92
C ASN A 143 -0.90 -16.22 -1.29
N ASP A 144 0.36 -16.09 -1.74
CA ASP A 144 1.48 -16.82 -1.14
C ASP A 144 1.79 -16.32 0.29
N LEU A 145 1.29 -15.13 0.66
CA LEU A 145 1.41 -14.58 2.01
C LEU A 145 0.32 -15.09 2.97
N GLU A 146 -0.71 -15.82 2.51
CA GLU A 146 -1.85 -16.19 3.35
C GLU A 146 -1.43 -16.93 4.64
N GLY A 147 -0.55 -17.93 4.52
CA GLY A 147 -0.06 -18.69 5.67
C GLY A 147 0.68 -17.81 6.68
N ILE A 148 1.54 -16.92 6.18
CA ILE A 148 2.29 -15.96 7.01
C ILE A 148 1.34 -15.06 7.78
N ILE A 149 0.35 -14.47 7.09
CA ILE A 149 -0.61 -13.55 7.73
C ILE A 149 -1.41 -14.28 8.81
N ARG A 150 -1.84 -15.52 8.57
CA ARG A 150 -2.54 -16.32 9.59
C ARG A 150 -1.66 -16.57 10.83
N ASP A 151 -0.39 -16.89 10.64
CA ASP A 151 0.55 -17.09 11.74
C ASP A 151 0.78 -15.78 12.52
N ILE A 152 0.92 -14.65 11.82
CA ILE A 152 0.99 -13.32 12.44
C ILE A 152 -0.25 -13.09 13.32
N PHE A 153 -1.46 -13.27 12.80
CA PHE A 153 -2.71 -13.08 13.56
C PHE A 153 -2.83 -14.01 14.77
N LYS A 154 -2.32 -15.24 14.67
CA LYS A 154 -2.23 -16.16 15.82
C LYS A 154 -1.36 -15.57 16.93
N ILE A 155 -0.21 -15.00 16.59
CA ILE A 155 0.71 -14.42 17.58
C ILE A 155 0.17 -13.11 18.14
N ILE A 156 -0.21 -12.16 17.29
CA ILE A 156 -0.62 -10.82 17.75
C ILE A 156 -1.93 -10.84 18.56
N SER A 157 -2.73 -11.91 18.44
CA SER A 157 -3.91 -12.12 19.28
C SER A 157 -3.61 -12.50 20.73
N SER A 158 -2.41 -13.04 21.00
CA SER A 158 -2.06 -13.60 22.31
C SER A 158 -1.79 -12.56 23.40
N GLU A 159 -1.44 -11.33 23.02
CA GLU A 159 -1.02 -10.28 23.94
C GLU A 159 -1.61 -8.93 23.53
N THR A 160 -1.90 -8.10 24.54
CA THR A 160 -2.31 -6.70 24.40
C THR A 160 -1.32 -5.82 25.13
N LYS A 161 -0.87 -4.74 24.49
CA LYS A 161 -0.02 -3.72 25.11
C LYS A 161 -0.27 -2.37 24.47
N GLY A 162 -0.33 -1.33 25.31
CA GLY A 162 -0.45 0.06 24.90
C GLY A 162 -1.78 0.39 24.21
N LYS A 163 -2.44 1.46 24.65
CA LYS A 163 -3.59 2.01 23.91
C LYS A 163 -3.12 3.13 22.99
N ILE A 164 -3.70 3.19 21.79
CA ILE A 164 -3.56 4.35 20.91
C ILE A 164 -4.68 5.36 21.17
N ASP A 165 -4.37 6.63 20.95
CA ASP A 165 -5.39 7.68 20.96
C ASP A 165 -6.37 7.44 19.81
N ALA A 166 -7.67 7.46 20.10
CA ALA A 166 -8.73 7.37 19.10
C ALA A 166 -8.58 8.43 17.99
N LYS A 167 -8.01 9.60 18.31
CA LYS A 167 -7.72 10.66 17.33
C LYS A 167 -6.65 10.25 16.32
N SER A 168 -5.68 9.44 16.73
CA SER A 168 -4.63 8.92 15.84
C SER A 168 -5.17 7.84 14.89
N TYR A 169 -6.16 7.07 15.35
CA TYR A 169 -6.81 6.02 14.57
C TYR A 169 -7.83 6.56 13.55
N GLY A 170 -8.50 7.68 13.85
CA GLY A 170 -9.55 8.27 12.99
C GLY A 170 -9.06 9.08 11.78
N LEU A 171 -7.76 9.12 11.50
CA LEU A 171 -7.22 9.86 10.36
C LEU A 171 -7.24 8.97 9.11
N ASP A 172 -8.36 8.98 8.40
CA ASP A 172 -8.41 8.51 7.01
C ASP A 172 -7.39 9.34 6.20
N ASN A 173 -6.20 8.81 5.98
CA ASN A 173 -5.18 9.47 5.17
C ASN A 173 -5.30 9.03 3.70
N GLU A 174 -4.60 9.74 2.81
CA GLU A 174 -4.63 9.43 1.38
C GLU A 174 -4.11 8.03 1.09
N ALA A 175 -3.14 7.55 1.88
CA ALA A 175 -2.59 6.19 1.78
C ALA A 175 -3.68 5.12 1.94
N PHE A 176 -4.61 5.25 2.90
CA PHE A 176 -5.72 4.31 3.03
C PHE A 176 -6.51 4.17 1.72
N TYR A 177 -6.94 5.28 1.12
CA TYR A 177 -7.75 5.25 -0.10
C TYR A 177 -6.98 4.76 -1.31
N GLN A 178 -5.70 5.12 -1.42
CA GLN A 178 -4.79 4.64 -2.45
C GLN A 178 -4.64 3.12 -2.39
N TYR A 179 -4.30 2.58 -1.22
CA TYR A 179 -4.08 1.14 -1.05
C TYR A 179 -5.38 0.33 -1.08
N GLU A 180 -6.50 0.87 -0.63
CA GLU A 180 -7.80 0.21 -0.78
C GLU A 180 -8.23 0.11 -2.24
N LEU A 181 -8.08 1.19 -3.02
CA LEU A 181 -8.38 1.14 -4.45
C LEU A 181 -7.42 0.17 -5.16
N ALA A 182 -6.14 0.22 -4.82
CA ALA A 182 -5.13 -0.69 -5.38
C ALA A 182 -5.42 -2.15 -5.03
N ARG A 183 -5.80 -2.46 -3.77
CA ARG A 183 -6.22 -3.79 -3.34
C ARG A 183 -7.38 -4.28 -4.17
N LEU A 184 -8.42 -3.46 -4.30
CA LEU A 184 -9.63 -3.83 -5.02
C LEU A 184 -9.33 -4.06 -6.51
N LEU A 185 -8.55 -3.20 -7.16
CA LEU A 185 -8.12 -3.41 -8.55
C LEU A 185 -7.27 -4.68 -8.73
N MET A 186 -6.41 -5.00 -7.76
CA MET A 186 -5.60 -6.22 -7.76
C MET A 186 -6.45 -7.49 -7.60
N GLU A 187 -7.56 -7.45 -6.87
CA GLU A 187 -8.54 -8.56 -6.77
C GLU A 187 -9.21 -8.90 -8.12
N TYR A 188 -9.21 -7.96 -9.07
CA TYR A 188 -9.62 -8.20 -10.45
C TYR A 188 -8.51 -8.73 -11.36
N ASN A 189 -7.39 -9.16 -10.79
CA ASN A 189 -6.20 -9.62 -11.53
C ASN A 189 -5.63 -8.53 -12.46
N LEU A 190 -5.79 -7.25 -12.10
CA LEU A 190 -5.11 -6.17 -12.78
C LEU A 190 -3.72 -5.96 -12.18
N ASN A 191 -2.77 -5.56 -13.02
CA ASN A 191 -1.42 -5.23 -12.57
C ASN A 191 -1.44 -3.81 -11.99
N VAL A 192 -1.21 -3.69 -10.69
CA VAL A 192 -1.28 -2.43 -9.95
C VAL A 192 0.07 -2.15 -9.30
N TYR A 193 0.60 -0.94 -9.51
CA TYR A 193 1.88 -0.51 -8.96
C TYR A 193 1.68 0.76 -8.12
N PRO A 194 1.55 0.63 -6.78
CA PRO A 194 1.49 1.80 -5.91
C PRO A 194 2.83 2.54 -5.96
N GLU A 195 2.78 3.86 -5.80
CA GLU A 195 3.97 4.69 -5.64
C GLU A 195 4.97 4.58 -6.80
N TYR A 196 4.47 4.47 -8.04
CA TYR A 196 5.29 4.23 -9.22
C TYR A 196 6.21 5.41 -9.51
N GLU A 197 7.51 5.15 -9.64
CA GLU A 197 8.53 6.18 -9.83
C GLU A 197 8.77 6.43 -11.32
N ILE A 198 8.65 7.69 -11.76
CA ILE A 198 8.96 8.11 -13.13
C ILE A 198 10.30 8.84 -13.13
N ALA A 199 11.32 8.24 -13.74
CA ALA A 199 12.57 8.91 -14.07
C ALA A 199 12.46 9.61 -15.42
N ASN A 200 13.12 10.76 -15.59
CA ASN A 200 13.29 11.38 -16.90
C ASN A 200 14.62 10.94 -17.54
N PHE A 201 14.59 10.80 -18.86
CA PHE A 201 15.79 10.67 -19.67
C PHE A 201 16.42 12.05 -19.84
N MET A 202 17.26 12.48 -18.90
CA MET A 202 18.28 13.46 -19.23
C MET A 202 19.65 12.89 -18.88
N GLU A 203 20.55 12.97 -19.85
CA GLU A 203 21.92 12.53 -19.78
C GLU A 203 22.60 13.11 -18.51
N VAL A 204 23.25 12.22 -17.74
CA VAL A 204 24.16 12.54 -16.62
C VAL A 204 23.47 13.02 -15.32
N GLY A 205 23.32 12.10 -14.35
CA GLY A 205 23.02 12.43 -12.94
C GLY A 205 21.52 12.56 -12.61
N ARG A 206 20.86 11.43 -12.33
CA ARG A 206 19.40 11.30 -12.20
C ARG A 206 18.77 12.18 -11.10
N SER A 207 17.69 12.89 -11.44
CA SER A 207 16.62 13.27 -10.52
C SER A 207 15.36 12.44 -10.86
N ILE A 208 14.68 11.90 -9.84
CA ILE A 208 13.33 11.31 -9.98
C ILE A 208 12.36 12.47 -10.26
N GLU A 209 11.59 12.42 -11.35
CA GLU A 209 10.74 13.55 -11.77
C GLU A 209 9.35 13.56 -11.17
N GLY A 210 8.92 12.43 -10.60
CA GLY A 210 7.64 12.30 -9.93
C GLY A 210 7.35 10.87 -9.47
N LYS A 211 6.39 10.78 -8.55
CA LYS A 211 5.89 9.54 -7.96
C LYS A 211 4.38 9.55 -8.16
N ILE A 212 3.87 8.61 -8.96
CA ILE A 212 2.43 8.45 -9.18
C ILE A 212 1.88 7.69 -7.99
N ASP A 213 0.77 8.15 -7.41
CA ASP A 213 0.13 7.45 -6.28
C ASP A 213 -0.17 5.98 -6.65
N THR A 214 -0.75 5.72 -7.81
CA THR A 214 -0.92 4.35 -8.34
C THR A 214 -0.84 4.32 -9.86
N LEU A 215 -0.06 3.39 -10.42
CA LEU A 215 -0.06 3.09 -11.85
C LEU A 215 -0.81 1.78 -12.09
N LEU A 216 -1.84 1.83 -12.93
CA LEU A 216 -2.58 0.66 -13.37
C LEU A 216 -2.13 0.23 -14.76
N GLN A 217 -1.79 -1.05 -14.93
CA GLN A 217 -1.45 -1.63 -16.21
C GLN A 217 -2.53 -2.60 -16.69
N VAL A 218 -3.05 -2.35 -17.89
CA VAL A 218 -4.04 -3.20 -18.57
C VAL A 218 -3.53 -3.52 -19.97
N GLY A 219 -2.95 -4.71 -20.14
CA GLY A 219 -2.22 -5.05 -21.38
C GLY A 219 -1.02 -4.11 -21.60
N ASN A 220 -1.02 -3.37 -22.70
CA ASN A 220 0.00 -2.35 -23.00
C ASN A 220 -0.39 -0.93 -22.56
N CYS A 221 -1.57 -0.77 -21.94
CA CYS A 221 -1.97 0.51 -21.37
C CYS A 221 -1.37 0.73 -20.01
N TYR A 222 -0.98 1.97 -19.74
CA TYR A 222 -0.50 2.45 -18.45
C TYR A 222 -1.33 3.66 -18.06
N ILE A 223 -2.06 3.56 -16.96
CA ILE A 223 -3.06 4.55 -16.54
C ILE A 223 -2.60 5.12 -15.19
N PRO A 224 -2.12 6.37 -15.14
CA PRO A 224 -1.79 7.01 -13.87
C PRO A 224 -3.07 7.33 -13.09
N ILE A 225 -3.05 7.02 -11.80
CA ILE A 225 -4.13 7.25 -10.85
C ILE A 225 -3.57 8.13 -9.74
N GLU A 226 -4.18 9.29 -9.54
CA GLU A 226 -3.85 10.23 -8.47
C GLU A 226 -4.98 10.27 -7.45
N VAL A 227 -4.63 10.17 -6.16
CA VAL A 227 -5.57 10.14 -5.04
C VAL A 227 -5.40 11.39 -4.22
N LYS A 228 -6.49 12.13 -4.01
CA LYS A 228 -6.49 13.32 -3.16
C LYS A 228 -7.71 13.28 -2.26
N ARG A 229 -7.50 13.28 -0.94
CA ARG A 229 -8.58 13.18 0.07
C ARG A 229 -9.54 14.36 -0.03
N LEU A 230 -9.01 15.53 -0.37
CA LEU A 230 -9.78 16.73 -0.62
C LEU A 230 -9.98 16.89 -2.12
N LYS A 231 -10.91 17.77 -2.49
CA LYS A 231 -11.14 18.15 -3.89
C LYS A 231 -9.81 18.49 -4.58
N PHE A 232 -9.58 17.84 -5.72
CA PHE A 232 -8.46 18.13 -6.61
C PHE A 232 -8.31 19.65 -6.86
N LYS A 233 -7.13 20.17 -6.53
CA LYS A 233 -6.70 21.55 -6.81
C LYS A 233 -6.04 21.60 -8.19
N SER A 234 -5.84 22.81 -8.71
CA SER A 234 -5.19 23.01 -10.01
C SER A 234 -3.82 22.35 -10.11
N VAL A 235 -3.06 22.32 -9.01
CA VAL A 235 -1.74 21.67 -8.95
C VAL A 235 -1.83 20.14 -9.12
N ASP A 236 -2.86 19.51 -8.55
CA ASP A 236 -3.08 18.07 -8.65
C ASP A 236 -3.46 17.67 -10.09
N TRP A 237 -4.25 18.51 -10.77
CA TRP A 237 -4.56 18.35 -12.19
C TRP A 237 -3.32 18.48 -13.08
N ILE A 238 -2.50 19.51 -12.83
CA ILE A 238 -1.23 19.72 -13.57
C ILE A 238 -0.33 18.49 -13.41
N GLN A 239 -0.23 17.94 -12.19
CA GLN A 239 0.57 16.75 -11.90
C GLN A 239 0.04 15.53 -12.67
N LEU A 240 -1.26 15.26 -12.62
CA LEU A 240 -1.85 14.14 -13.37
C LEU A 240 -1.63 14.27 -14.88
N PHE A 241 -1.79 15.47 -15.45
CA PHE A 241 -1.52 15.70 -16.87
C PHE A 241 -0.05 15.52 -17.23
N LYS A 242 0.87 15.99 -16.37
CA LYS A 242 2.30 15.72 -16.52
C LYS A 242 2.59 14.22 -16.56
N TYR A 243 1.94 13.42 -15.71
CA TYR A 243 2.12 11.96 -15.72
C TYR A 243 1.57 11.31 -16.99
N ILE A 244 0.41 11.74 -17.47
CA ILE A 244 -0.13 11.28 -18.75
C ILE A 244 0.85 11.59 -19.89
N GLU A 245 1.38 12.81 -19.95
CA GLU A 245 2.34 13.24 -20.97
C GLU A 245 3.66 12.44 -20.90
N LEU A 246 4.28 12.37 -19.72
CA LEU A 246 5.55 11.67 -19.51
C LEU A 246 5.46 10.19 -19.86
N LEU A 247 4.38 9.52 -19.47
CA LEU A 247 4.16 8.12 -19.83
C LEU A 247 3.85 7.97 -21.33
N SER A 248 3.10 8.90 -21.95
CA SER A 248 2.79 8.87 -23.39
C SER A 248 4.03 9.00 -24.27
N ASN A 249 5.03 9.77 -23.82
CA ASN A 249 6.30 9.94 -24.53
C ASN A 249 7.17 8.68 -24.55
N ARG A 250 6.82 7.65 -23.77
CA ARG A 250 7.52 6.37 -23.78
C ARG A 250 6.97 5.50 -24.90
N LYS A 251 7.81 5.23 -25.91
CA LYS A 251 7.45 4.45 -27.12
C LYS A 251 6.78 3.10 -26.86
N LYS A 252 6.89 2.54 -25.66
CA LYS A 252 6.32 1.24 -25.28
C LYS A 252 4.94 1.34 -24.59
N PHE A 253 4.50 2.53 -24.20
CA PHE A 253 3.32 2.70 -23.36
C PHE A 253 2.17 3.33 -24.15
N LYS A 254 0.97 2.77 -24.01
CA LYS A 254 -0.28 3.39 -24.44
C LYS A 254 -0.90 4.08 -23.23
N VAL A 255 -1.17 5.37 -23.29
CA VAL A 255 -1.70 6.13 -22.14
C VAL A 255 -2.95 6.88 -22.59
N PRO A 256 -4.12 6.21 -22.59
CA PRO A 256 -5.33 6.78 -23.16
C PRO A 256 -6.00 7.84 -22.26
N TYR A 257 -5.72 7.82 -20.95
CA TYR A 257 -6.29 8.72 -19.94
C TYR A 257 -5.55 8.55 -18.61
N GLY A 258 -5.81 9.45 -17.67
CA GLY A 258 -5.52 9.28 -16.25
C GLY A 258 -6.81 9.22 -15.41
N VAL A 259 -6.67 8.93 -14.12
CA VAL A 259 -7.78 8.84 -13.18
C VAL A 259 -7.53 9.74 -11.98
N ALA A 260 -8.45 10.67 -11.74
CA ALA A 260 -8.44 11.50 -10.53
C ALA A 260 -9.44 10.94 -9.50
N VAL A 261 -8.92 10.55 -8.35
CA VAL A 261 -9.65 9.85 -7.29
C VAL A 261 -9.94 10.81 -6.15
N ASN A 262 -11.22 11.03 -5.88
CA ASN A 262 -11.69 11.88 -4.78
C ASN A 262 -12.48 11.02 -3.78
N PRO A 263 -11.88 10.68 -2.63
CA PRO A 263 -12.59 10.04 -1.53
C PRO A 263 -13.67 10.93 -0.93
N ARG A 264 -14.76 10.30 -0.49
CA ARG A 264 -15.87 10.88 0.26
C ARG A 264 -16.18 9.97 1.47
N ASP A 265 -17.09 10.41 2.33
CA ASP A 265 -17.40 9.69 3.57
C ASP A 265 -17.97 8.28 3.33
N ASP A 266 -18.70 8.09 2.23
CA ASP A 266 -19.45 6.88 1.86
C ASP A 266 -18.93 6.18 0.58
N ALA A 267 -17.96 6.77 -0.12
CA ALA A 267 -17.49 6.25 -1.41
C ALA A 267 -16.18 6.89 -1.86
N VAL A 268 -15.62 6.32 -2.93
CA VAL A 268 -14.53 6.92 -3.69
C VAL A 268 -15.02 7.23 -5.11
N GLU A 269 -14.86 8.48 -5.56
CA GLU A 269 -15.20 8.89 -6.91
C GLU A 269 -13.97 8.84 -7.83
N LEU A 270 -14.05 8.04 -8.88
CA LEU A 270 -13.03 7.92 -9.93
C LEU A 270 -13.46 8.78 -11.13
N ASN A 271 -12.65 9.78 -11.47
CA ASN A 271 -12.89 10.63 -12.64
C ASN A 271 -11.88 10.28 -13.74
N ILE A 272 -12.36 9.70 -14.85
CA ILE A 272 -11.51 9.39 -16.00
C ILE A 272 -11.31 10.65 -16.81
N VAL A 273 -10.05 11.09 -16.97
CA VAL A 273 -9.69 12.30 -17.71
C VAL A 273 -8.76 12.00 -18.87
N ASP A 274 -9.07 12.51 -20.06
CA ASP A 274 -8.15 12.42 -21.18
C ASP A 274 -6.99 13.42 -21.07
N ASN A 275 -6.08 13.36 -22.05
CA ASN A 275 -4.94 14.25 -22.19
C ASN A 275 -5.31 15.72 -22.45
N THR A 276 -6.59 16.04 -22.70
CA THR A 276 -7.09 17.42 -22.80
C THR A 276 -7.74 17.92 -21.51
N GLY A 277 -7.77 17.07 -20.48
CA GLY A 277 -8.39 17.36 -19.18
C GLY A 277 -9.91 17.25 -19.15
N ARG A 278 -10.54 16.70 -20.18
CA ARG A 278 -11.99 16.49 -20.18
C ARG A 278 -12.34 15.24 -19.38
N THR A 279 -13.27 15.39 -18.44
CA THR A 279 -13.83 14.25 -17.70
C THR A 279 -14.77 13.46 -18.60
N ASN A 280 -14.33 12.27 -18.98
CA ASN A 280 -15.06 11.38 -19.88
C ASN A 280 -16.04 10.46 -19.15
N SER A 281 -15.89 10.31 -17.83
CA SER A 281 -16.81 9.56 -16.97
C SER A 281 -16.45 9.72 -15.51
N LYS A 282 -17.48 9.53 -14.69
CA LYS A 282 -17.38 9.44 -13.24
C LYS A 282 -17.90 8.07 -12.81
N VAL A 283 -17.20 7.45 -11.89
CA VAL A 283 -17.55 6.14 -11.31
C VAL A 283 -17.52 6.28 -9.79
N LYS A 284 -18.49 5.70 -9.10
CA LYS A 284 -18.57 5.72 -7.65
C LYS A 284 -18.31 4.30 -7.12
N VAL A 285 -17.22 4.12 -6.38
CA VAL A 285 -16.91 2.86 -5.70
C VAL A 285 -17.36 2.97 -4.25
N THR A 286 -18.26 2.07 -3.83
CA THR A 286 -18.86 2.13 -2.49
C THR A 286 -17.83 1.83 -1.41
N LEU A 287 -17.89 2.59 -0.33
CA LEU A 287 -17.08 2.40 0.87
C LEU A 287 -17.94 1.81 1.97
N ILE A 288 -17.62 0.57 2.34
CA ILE A 288 -18.33 -0.14 3.39
C ILE A 288 -17.69 0.16 4.73
N ARG A 289 -18.55 0.34 5.74
CA ARG A 289 -18.16 0.40 7.16
C ARG A 289 -18.93 -0.69 7.89
N LYS A 290 -18.23 -1.73 8.32
CA LYS A 290 -18.83 -2.85 9.05
C LYS A 290 -17.95 -3.16 10.25
N GLY A 291 -18.54 -3.12 11.45
CA GLY A 291 -17.76 -3.05 12.69
C GLY A 291 -16.82 -1.84 12.68
N GLY A 292 -15.61 -2.01 13.18
CA GLY A 292 -14.53 -1.02 13.11
C GLY A 292 -13.70 -1.02 11.81
N ILE A 293 -14.07 -1.84 10.82
CA ILE A 293 -13.37 -1.94 9.53
C ILE A 293 -14.05 -1.11 8.45
N LYS A 294 -13.23 -0.39 7.69
CA LYS A 294 -13.61 0.38 6.51
C LYS A 294 -12.86 -0.17 5.29
N TYR A 295 -13.58 -0.44 4.20
CA TYR A 295 -13.00 -0.98 2.97
C TYR A 295 -13.84 -0.67 1.74
N LEU A 296 -13.22 -0.63 0.57
CA LEU A 296 -13.92 -0.54 -0.71
C LEU A 296 -14.43 -1.92 -1.11
N GLU A 297 -15.70 -1.98 -1.54
CA GLU A 297 -16.32 -3.21 -2.01
C GLU A 297 -16.49 -3.17 -3.53
N ASN A 298 -16.42 -4.35 -4.14
CA ASN A 298 -16.79 -4.53 -5.53
C ASN A 298 -18.26 -4.15 -5.73
N ASN A 299 -18.53 -3.36 -6.77
CA ASN A 299 -19.87 -3.04 -7.22
C ASN A 299 -19.94 -2.99 -8.76
N ASP A 300 -21.14 -2.94 -9.31
CA ASP A 300 -21.36 -2.87 -10.76
C ASP A 300 -20.70 -1.64 -11.39
N ASP A 301 -20.61 -0.52 -10.66
CA ASP A 301 -19.91 0.68 -11.13
C ASP A 301 -18.42 0.44 -11.34
N LEU A 302 -17.76 -0.30 -10.46
CA LEU A 302 -16.36 -0.70 -10.62
C LEU A 302 -16.19 -1.72 -11.75
N ASN A 303 -17.10 -2.70 -11.88
CA ASN A 303 -17.09 -3.62 -13.02
C ASN A 303 -17.15 -2.84 -14.35
N ASN A 304 -18.09 -1.90 -14.45
CA ASN A 304 -18.25 -1.02 -15.62
C ASN A 304 -17.00 -0.15 -15.86
N PHE A 305 -16.35 0.34 -14.79
CA PHE A 305 -15.07 1.02 -14.89
C PHE A 305 -14.00 0.13 -15.50
N ILE A 306 -13.84 -1.09 -15.00
CA ILE A 306 -12.83 -2.06 -15.46
C ILE A 306 -13.06 -2.44 -16.93
N ASP A 307 -14.31 -2.64 -17.33
CA ASP A 307 -14.68 -2.92 -18.72
C ASP A 307 -14.37 -1.73 -19.64
N LYS A 308 -14.69 -0.51 -19.17
CA LYS A 308 -14.42 0.72 -19.92
C LYS A 308 -12.93 0.97 -20.08
N ILE A 309 -12.12 0.74 -19.05
CA ILE A 309 -10.67 0.90 -19.18
C ILE A 309 -10.10 -0.17 -20.12
N SER A 310 -10.55 -1.41 -19.98
CA SER A 310 -10.07 -2.55 -20.77
C SER A 310 -10.41 -2.42 -22.25
N SER A 311 -11.62 -1.97 -22.58
CA SER A 311 -12.06 -1.76 -23.98
C SER A 311 -11.24 -0.70 -24.71
N ARG A 312 -10.78 0.35 -24.00
CA ARG A 312 -9.90 1.38 -24.57
C ARG A 312 -8.45 0.91 -24.73
N CYS A 313 -8.10 -0.20 -24.09
CA CYS A 313 -6.75 -0.74 -24.03
C CYS A 313 -6.50 -1.96 -24.92
N ARG A 314 -7.57 -2.58 -25.41
CA ARG A 314 -7.55 -3.40 -26.63
C ARG A 314 -7.26 -2.53 -27.85
#